data_AF-A0A2N6KCA8-F1
#
_entry.id   AF-A0A2N6KCA8-F1
#
_cell.length_a   1.000
_cell.length_b   1.000
_cell.length_c   1.000
_cell.angle_alpha   90.00
_cell.angle_beta   90.00
_cell.angle_gamma   90.00
#
_symmetry.space_group_name_H-M   'P 1'
#
loop_
_entity.id
_entity.type
_entity.pdbx_description
1 polymer ?
#
loop_
_entity_poly.entity_id
_entity_poly.type
_entity_poly.pdbx_seq_one_letter_code
_entity_poly.pdbx_strand_id
1 'polypeptide(L)' 'MFAVFVVFTCNYLGQAKFNQVRGKLIVLHTQTINFFCDRLGIDRMTRQNLIRLAHANGKRLGLIS' A
#
# COMPACT_ATOMS: atom_id res chain seq x y z
N MET A 1 8.47 7.64 -13.67
CA MET A 1 9.76 7.83 -12.96
C MET A 1 9.68 7.61 -11.44
N PHE A 2 8.74 6.78 -10.94
CA PHE A 2 8.60 6.48 -9.50
C PHE A 2 9.62 5.44 -9.01
N ALA A 3 9.91 4.45 -9.85
CA ALA A 3 10.80 3.33 -9.51
C ALA A 3 12.23 3.76 -9.16
N VAL A 4 12.79 4.77 -9.85
CA VAL A 4 14.17 5.23 -9.62
C VAL A 4 14.32 5.85 -8.23
N PHE A 5 13.36 6.68 -7.82
CA PHE A 5 13.34 7.30 -6.50
C PHE A 5 13.19 6.27 -5.37
N VAL A 6 12.33 5.27 -5.58
CA VAL A 6 12.15 4.18 -4.61
C VAL A 6 13.45 3.38 -4.46
N VAL A 7 14.11 3.01 -5.57
CA VAL A 7 15.38 2.26 -5.53
C VAL A 7 16.51 3.07 -4.87
N PHE A 8 16.58 4.38 -5.13
CA PHE A 8 17.59 5.25 -4.52
C PHE A 8 17.37 5.42 -3.01
N THR A 9 16.11 5.55 -2.59
CA THR A 9 15.75 5.65 -1.18
C THR A 9 15.97 4.31 -0.44
N CYS A 10 15.73 3.17 -1.09
CA CYS A 10 16.07 1.84 -0.56
C CYS A 10 17.57 1.68 -0.28
N ASN A 11 18.40 2.13 -1.22
CA ASN A 11 19.85 1.99 -1.13
C ASN A 11 20.44 2.89 -0.04
N TYR A 12 19.89 4.09 0.13
CA TYR A 12 20.39 5.07 1.09
C TYR A 12 19.95 4.81 2.55
N LEU A 13 18.74 4.27 2.79
CA LEU A 13 18.22 4.06 4.15
C LEU A 13 18.63 2.74 4.81
N GLY A 14 19.20 1.80 4.05
CA GLY A 14 19.47 0.44 4.52
C GLY A 14 18.20 -0.42 4.63
N GLN A 15 18.33 -1.70 4.29
CA GLN A 15 17.20 -2.64 4.10
C GLN A 15 16.29 -2.76 5.35
N ALA A 16 16.86 -2.71 6.55
CA ALA A 16 16.13 -2.84 7.81
C ALA A 16 15.23 -1.63 8.13
N LYS A 17 15.74 -0.40 7.99
CA LYS A 17 14.93 0.81 8.20
C LYS A 17 13.92 0.99 7.08
N PHE A 18 14.27 0.60 5.85
CA PHE A 18 13.33 0.61 4.73
C PHE A 18 12.15 -0.35 4.96
N ASN A 19 12.40 -1.57 5.44
CA ASN A 19 11.31 -2.50 5.77
C ASN A 19 10.43 -1.98 6.92
N GLN A 20 11.03 -1.33 7.92
CA GLN A 20 10.27 -0.76 9.04
C GLN A 20 9.41 0.43 8.60
N VAL A 21 9.95 1.31 7.75
CA VAL A 21 9.20 2.44 7.17
C VAL A 21 8.10 1.93 6.25
N ARG A 22 8.38 0.93 5.41
CA ARG A 22 7.36 0.26 4.57
C ARG A 22 6.23 -0.32 5.40
N GLY A 23 6.53 -1.06 6.47
CA GLY A 23 5.51 -1.62 7.34
C GLY A 23 4.60 -0.53 7.91
N LYS A 24 5.17 0.57 8.41
CA LYS A 24 4.40 1.73 8.92
C LYS A 24 3.56 2.38 7.82
N LEU A 25 4.10 2.55 6.61
CA LEU A 25 3.40 3.17 5.49
C LEU A 25 2.22 2.31 5.01
N ILE A 26 2.40 0.98 4.98
CA ILE A 26 1.35 0.02 4.59
C ILE A 26 0.20 0.06 5.60
N VAL A 27 0.52 0.10 6.91
CA VAL A 27 -0.48 0.25 7.97
C VAL A 27 -1.26 1.56 7.81
N LEU A 28 -0.56 2.67 7.63
CA LEU A 28 -1.19 3.98 7.43
C LEU A 28 -2.09 3.99 6.19
N HIS A 29 -1.64 3.43 5.08
CA HIS A 29 -2.42 3.34 3.85
C HIS A 29 -3.71 2.54 4.05
N THR A 30 -3.64 1.41 4.76
CA THR A 30 -4.81 0.58 5.08
C THR A 30 -5.81 1.30 5.99
N GLN A 31 -5.31 2.09 6.96
CA GLN A 31 -6.16 2.93 7.82
C GLN A 31 -6.88 4.02 7.04
N THR A 32 -6.17 4.73 6.15
CA THR A 32 -6.78 5.76 5.29
C THR A 32 -7.87 5.19 4.39
N ILE A 33 -7.67 3.98 3.82
CA ILE A 33 -8.69 3.30 3.01
C ILE A 33 -9.93 2.98 3.86
N ASN A 34 -9.73 2.44 5.08
CA ASN A 34 -10.85 2.14 5.97
C ASN A 34 -11.63 3.41 6.35
N PHE A 35 -10.93 4.49 6.71
CA PHE A 35 -11.56 5.76 7.06
C PHE A 35 -12.31 6.39 5.89
N PHE A 36 -11.76 6.33 4.68
CA PHE A 36 -12.41 6.81 3.47
C PHE A 36 -13.70 6.03 3.18
N CYS A 37 -13.65 4.70 3.26
CA CYS A 37 -14.82 3.87 3.03
C CYS A 37 -15.90 4.04 4.11
N ASP A 38 -15.51 4.25 5.37
CA ASP A 38 -16.43 4.48 6.48
C ASP A 38 -17.16 5.83 6.32
N ARG A 39 -16.42 6.88 5.97
CA ARG A 39 -16.98 8.22 5.72
C ARG A 39 -17.95 8.27 4.54
N LEU A 40 -17.76 7.42 3.54
CA LEU A 40 -18.64 7.31 2.38
C LEU A 40 -19.79 6.30 2.59
N GLY A 41 -19.87 5.63 3.74
CA GLY A 41 -20.89 4.62 4.01
C GLY A 41 -20.79 3.39 3.10
N ILE A 42 -19.58 3.08 2.60
CA ILE A 42 -19.37 1.94 1.71
C ILE A 42 -19.45 0.65 2.52
N ASP A 43 -20.37 -0.23 2.10
CA ASP A 43 -20.56 -1.55 2.71
C ASP A 43 -19.24 -2.34 2.79
N ARG A 44 -19.11 -3.08 3.91
CA ARG A 44 -17.88 -3.80 4.26
C ARG A 44 -17.50 -4.85 3.21
N MET A 45 -18.47 -5.47 2.53
CA MET A 45 -18.21 -6.45 1.47
C MET A 45 -17.65 -5.76 0.23
N THR A 46 -18.23 -4.64 -0.17
CA THR A 46 -17.77 -3.83 -1.31
C THR A 46 -16.36 -3.31 -1.08
N ARG A 47 -16.07 -2.80 0.13
CA ARG A 47 -14.72 -2.40 0.54
C ARG A 47 -13.71 -3.54 0.41
N GLN A 48 -14.04 -4.72 0.92
CA GLN A 48 -13.15 -5.88 0.85
C GLN A 48 -12.89 -6.32 -0.60
N ASN A 49 -13.90 -6.24 -1.48
CA ASN A 49 -13.74 -6.53 -2.91
C ASN A 49 -12.84 -5.51 -3.61
N LEU A 50 -13.00 -4.22 -3.33
CA LEU A 50 -12.13 -3.17 -3.88
C LEU A 50 -10.67 -3.35 -3.43
N ILE A 51 -10.45 -3.69 -2.15
CA ILE A 51 -9.10 -4.00 -1.63
C ILE A 51 -8.51 -5.22 -2.34
N ARG A 52 -9.29 -6.29 -2.54
CA ARG A 52 -8.83 -7.48 -3.30
C ARG A 52 -8.48 -7.14 -4.73
N LEU A 53 -9.27 -6.30 -5.41
CA LEU A 53 -8.98 -5.84 -6.77
C LEU A 53 -7.71 -5.00 -6.82
N ALA A 54 -7.52 -4.08 -5.87
CA ALA A 54 -6.28 -3.29 -5.76
C ALA A 54 -5.06 -4.20 -5.54
N HIS A 55 -5.19 -5.21 -4.68
CA HIS A 55 -4.12 -6.17 -4.39
C HIS A 55 -3.78 -7.06 -5.60
N ALA A 56 -4.80 -7.56 -6.31
CA ALA A 56 -4.62 -8.34 -7.53
C ALA A 56 -3.94 -7.52 -8.64
N ASN A 57 -4.33 -6.25 -8.80
CA ASN A 57 -3.70 -5.35 -9.76
C ASN A 57 -2.26 -5.02 -9.37
N GLY A 58 -1.98 -4.74 -8.10
CA GLY A 58 -0.61 -4.50 -7.66
C GLY A 58 0.29 -5.73 -7.85
N LYS A 59 -0.22 -6.94 -7.61
CA LYS A 59 0.50 -8.20 -7.89
C LYS A 59 0.79 -8.35 -9.39
N ARG A 60 -0.21 -8.08 -10.23
CA ARG A 60 -0.07 -8.13 -11.70
C ARG A 60 0.92 -7.09 -12.24
N LEU A 61 1.04 -5.95 -11.57
CA LEU A 61 1.96 -4.86 -11.91
C LEU A 61 3.36 -5.00 -11.24
N GLY A 62 3.59 -6.02 -10.42
CA GLY A 62 4.88 -6.24 -9.73
C GLY A 62 5.18 -5.25 -8.59
N LEU A 63 4.17 -4.52 -8.11
CA LEU A 63 4.30 -3.53 -7.03
C LEU A 63 4.20 -4.18 -5.63
N ILE A 64 3.61 -5.37 -5.58
CA ILE A 64 3.47 -6.20 -4.39
C ILE A 64 4.02 -7.57 -4.79
N SER A 65 5.22 -7.87 -4.29
CA SER A 65 5.90 -9.15 -4.44
C SER A 65 5.33 -10.18 -3.48
#